data_AF-A0A2V9V4A1-F1
#
_entry.id   AF-A0A2V9V4A1-F1
#
_cell.length_a   1.000
_cell.length_b   1.000
_cell.length_c   1.000
_cell.angle_alpha   90.00
_cell.angle_beta   90.00
_cell.angle_gamma   90.00
#
_symmetry.space_group_name_H-M   'P 1'
#
loop_
_entity.id
_entity.type
_entity.pdbx_description
1 polymer ?
#
loop_
_entity_poly.entity_id
_entity_poly.type
_entity_poly.pdbx_seq_one_letter_code
_entity_poly.pdbx_strand_id
1 'polypeptide(L)'
;MVRENLGVLSKASLARKLGRSYYSIKALCSRLNLSSRITDGYSHSELAELLGVSPKTVRKWVESGWLFVRSGRISEQSTERFLKSYPEEYDLRRVDAAWFKGMVFPSFGKTLLDRKSRPARPEEPMDVGSGPMELHLP
;
A
#
# COMPACT_ATOMS: atom_id res chain seq x y z
N MET A 1 -10.14 -10.24 20.51
CA MET A 1 -10.38 -8.98 19.78
C MET A 1 -10.07 -9.01 18.27
N VAL A 2 -8.82 -9.11 17.79
CA VAL A 2 -8.54 -9.23 16.32
C VAL A 2 -9.07 -10.56 15.74
N ARG A 3 -8.98 -11.63 16.53
CA ARG A 3 -9.41 -12.98 16.14
C ARG A 3 -10.93 -13.18 16.02
N GLU A 4 -11.76 -12.33 16.61
CA GLU A 4 -13.22 -12.47 16.62
C GLU A 4 -13.91 -11.86 15.39
N ASN A 5 -13.20 -11.06 14.59
CA ASN A 5 -13.76 -10.38 13.42
C ASN A 5 -13.24 -10.94 12.09
N LEU A 6 -12.69 -12.16 12.12
CA LEU A 6 -12.03 -12.83 10.99
C LEU A 6 -13.05 -13.24 9.92
N GLY A 7 -12.73 -12.97 8.65
CA GLY A 7 -13.49 -13.37 7.45
C GLY A 7 -14.51 -12.33 6.96
N VAL A 8 -15.08 -11.54 7.88
CA VAL A 8 -16.18 -10.62 7.58
C VAL A 8 -15.69 -9.19 7.32
N LEU A 9 -14.73 -8.70 8.10
CA LEU A 9 -14.24 -7.33 7.99
C LEU A 9 -13.09 -7.19 6.99
N SER A 10 -13.07 -6.08 6.26
CA SER A 10 -11.86 -5.66 5.51
C SER A 10 -10.77 -5.21 6.49
N LYS A 11 -9.54 -5.13 5.98
CA LYS A 11 -8.40 -4.53 6.69
C LYS A 11 -8.70 -3.07 7.11
N ALA A 12 -9.50 -2.34 6.34
CA ALA A 12 -9.90 -0.96 6.65
C ALA A 12 -10.94 -0.87 7.76
N SER A 13 -11.95 -1.74 7.74
CA SER A 13 -12.90 -1.82 8.84
C SER A 13 -12.22 -2.25 10.14
N LEU A 14 -11.25 -3.15 10.06
CA LEU A 14 -10.46 -3.54 11.23
C LEU A 14 -9.57 -2.40 11.75
N ALA A 15 -8.97 -1.61 10.85
CA ALA A 15 -8.20 -0.42 11.21
C ALA A 15 -9.03 0.61 11.99
N ARG A 16 -10.22 0.95 11.46
CA ARG A 16 -11.16 1.86 12.14
C ARG A 16 -11.63 1.31 13.47
N LYS A 17 -12.03 0.04 13.52
CA LYS A 17 -12.51 -0.62 14.74
C LYS A 17 -11.45 -0.67 15.85
N LEU A 18 -10.16 -0.70 15.49
CA LEU A 18 -9.06 -0.77 16.44
C LEU A 18 -8.37 0.58 16.67
N GLY A 19 -8.86 1.66 16.06
CA GLY A 19 -8.24 2.99 16.15
C GLY A 19 -6.79 3.02 15.66
N ARG A 20 -6.44 2.15 14.70
CA ARG A 20 -5.08 2.05 14.15
C ARG A 20 -5.07 2.36 12.67
N SER A 21 -3.91 2.74 12.13
CA SER A 21 -3.77 2.94 10.69
C SER A 21 -4.00 1.62 9.92
N TYR A 22 -4.54 1.73 8.71
CA TYR A 22 -4.71 0.60 7.78
C TYR A 22 -3.41 -0.20 7.62
N TYR A 23 -2.29 0.50 7.44
CA TYR A 23 -0.99 -0.13 7.21
C TYR A 23 -0.43 -0.79 8.46
N SER A 24 -0.65 -0.22 9.65
CA SER A 24 -0.33 -0.90 10.91
C SER A 24 -1.13 -2.20 11.06
N ILE A 25 -2.40 -2.22 10.65
CA ILE A 25 -3.20 -3.44 10.62
C ILE A 25 -2.71 -4.41 9.56
N LYS A 26 -2.37 -3.94 8.35
CA LYS A 26 -1.81 -4.79 7.28
C LYS A 26 -0.52 -5.48 7.73
N ALA A 27 0.41 -4.72 8.31
CA ALA A 27 1.65 -5.24 8.89
C ALA A 27 1.38 -6.22 10.03
N LEU A 28 0.44 -5.89 10.93
CA LEU A 28 0.03 -6.79 12.01
C LEU A 28 -0.57 -8.10 11.49
N CYS A 29 -1.45 -8.05 10.49
CA CYS A 29 -2.06 -9.24 9.89
C CYS A 29 -1.03 -10.10 9.18
N SER A 30 -0.08 -9.47 8.48
CA SER A 30 1.04 -10.17 7.86
C SER A 30 1.90 -10.88 8.91
N ARG A 31 2.28 -10.18 9.98
CA ARG A 31 3.10 -10.74 11.08
C ARG A 31 2.40 -11.87 11.83
N LEU A 32 1.08 -11.79 11.98
CA LEU A 32 0.29 -12.81 12.66
C LEU A 32 -0.17 -13.95 11.74
N ASN A 33 0.26 -13.95 10.46
CA ASN A 33 -0.18 -14.89 9.43
C ASN A 33 -1.73 -14.97 9.30
N LEU A 34 -2.40 -13.86 9.57
CA LEU A 34 -3.86 -13.71 9.53
C LEU A 34 -4.34 -13.15 8.17
N SER A 35 -3.44 -12.92 7.22
CA SER A 35 -3.73 -12.31 5.92
C SER A 35 -4.81 -13.04 5.13
N SER A 36 -4.77 -14.38 5.11
CA SER A 36 -5.77 -15.23 4.43
C SER A 36 -7.15 -15.22 5.09
N ARG A 37 -7.21 -14.91 6.39
CA ARG A 37 -8.47 -14.85 7.15
C ARG A 37 -9.15 -13.48 7.09
N ILE A 38 -8.54 -12.47 6.49
CA ILE A 38 -9.10 -11.13 6.35
C ILE A 38 -9.19 -10.82 4.86
N THR A 39 -10.39 -10.57 4.35
CA THR A 39 -10.62 -10.32 2.93
C THR A 39 -9.82 -9.10 2.44
N ASP A 40 -9.20 -9.26 1.27
CA ASP A 40 -8.52 -8.16 0.57
C ASP A 40 -9.53 -7.23 -0.10
N GLY A 41 -9.16 -5.95 -0.19
CA GLY A 41 -9.96 -4.91 -0.83
C GLY A 41 -11.01 -4.23 0.07
N TYR A 42 -11.85 -3.43 -0.57
CA TYR A 42 -12.79 -2.49 0.07
C TYR A 42 -14.21 -2.70 -0.46
N SER A 43 -15.21 -2.56 0.39
CA SER A 43 -16.56 -2.22 -0.07
C SER A 43 -16.59 -0.80 -0.64
N HIS A 44 -17.65 -0.48 -1.38
CA HIS A 44 -17.86 0.86 -1.94
C HIS A 44 -17.88 1.93 -0.84
N SER A 45 -18.59 1.65 0.27
CA SER A 45 -18.69 2.59 1.39
C SER A 45 -17.37 2.80 2.11
N GLU A 46 -16.59 1.73 2.32
CA GLU A 46 -15.27 1.84 2.95
C GLU A 46 -14.31 2.67 2.11
N LEU A 47 -14.27 2.43 0.79
CA LEU A 47 -13.41 3.21 -0.09
C LEU A 47 -13.86 4.68 -0.17
N ALA A 48 -15.17 4.91 -0.19
CA ALA A 48 -15.74 6.25 -0.19
C ALA A 48 -15.33 7.04 1.06
N GLU A 49 -15.38 6.40 2.24
CA GLU A 49 -14.96 7.00 3.50
C GLU A 49 -13.46 7.31 3.51
N LEU A 50 -12.62 6.38 3.04
CA LEU A 50 -11.16 6.58 2.95
C LEU A 50 -10.78 7.72 1.99
N LEU A 51 -11.52 7.87 0.90
CA LEU A 51 -11.32 8.94 -0.08
C LEU A 51 -12.03 10.24 0.30
N GLY A 52 -12.88 10.23 1.32
CA GLY A 52 -13.71 11.36 1.70
C GLY A 52 -14.74 11.74 0.62
N VAL A 53 -15.23 10.78 -0.18
CA VAL A 53 -16.24 10.99 -1.23
C VAL A 53 -17.54 10.24 -0.93
N SER A 54 -18.54 10.38 -1.80
CA SER A 54 -19.79 9.61 -1.67
C SER A 54 -19.65 8.18 -2.22
N PRO A 55 -20.37 7.18 -1.67
CA PRO A 55 -20.41 5.84 -2.26
C PRO A 55 -20.94 5.81 -3.71
N LYS A 56 -21.76 6.80 -4.09
CA LYS A 56 -22.22 6.97 -5.48
C LYS A 56 -21.07 7.35 -6.41
N THR A 57 -20.17 8.22 -5.96
CA THR A 57 -18.96 8.60 -6.71
C THR A 57 -18.09 7.37 -6.95
N VAL A 58 -17.84 6.57 -5.91
CA VAL A 58 -17.08 5.32 -6.05
C VAL A 58 -17.74 4.36 -7.03
N ARG A 59 -19.07 4.23 -6.99
CA ARG A 59 -19.81 3.40 -7.95
C ARG A 59 -19.61 3.88 -9.39
N LYS A 60 -19.66 5.19 -9.64
CA LYS A 60 -19.40 5.75 -10.97
C LYS A 60 -18.01 5.40 -11.49
N TRP A 61 -16.99 5.43 -10.64
CA TRP A 61 -15.63 5.03 -11.03
C TRP A 61 -15.52 3.53 -11.34
N VAL A 62 -16.27 2.69 -10.63
CA VAL A 62 -16.39 1.26 -10.96
C VAL A 62 -17.09 1.06 -12.30
N GLU A 63 -18.21 1.74 -12.54
CA GLU A 63 -18.96 1.72 -13.80
C GLU A 63 -18.13 2.25 -14.98
N SER A 64 -17.25 3.22 -14.72
CA SER A 64 -16.31 3.77 -15.70
C SER A 64 -15.08 2.88 -15.94
N GLY A 65 -14.95 1.77 -15.20
CA GLY A 65 -13.82 0.83 -15.31
C GLY A 65 -12.51 1.31 -14.70
N TRP A 66 -12.53 2.39 -13.91
CA TRP A 66 -11.34 2.91 -13.24
C TRP A 66 -11.02 2.14 -11.95
N LEU A 67 -12.06 1.55 -11.35
CA LEU A 67 -11.96 0.67 -10.20
C LEU A 67 -12.49 -0.74 -10.52
N PHE A 68 -11.71 -1.76 -10.21
CA PHE A 68 -12.03 -3.16 -10.45
C PHE A 68 -12.48 -3.86 -9.17
N VAL A 69 -13.64 -4.50 -9.27
CA VAL A 69 -14.24 -5.33 -8.23
C VAL A 69 -13.87 -6.80 -8.45
N ARG A 70 -13.40 -7.47 -7.41
CA ARG A 70 -13.19 -8.92 -7.36
C ARG A 70 -13.88 -9.50 -6.13
N SER A 71 -14.66 -10.56 -6.32
CA SER A 71 -15.44 -11.20 -5.25
C SER A 71 -16.29 -10.20 -4.44
N GLY A 72 -16.92 -9.24 -5.12
CA GLY A 72 -17.76 -8.21 -4.50
C GLY A 72 -17.00 -7.08 -3.81
N ARG A 73 -15.67 -7.02 -3.89
CA ARG A 73 -14.84 -5.97 -3.27
C ARG A 73 -13.92 -5.28 -4.26
N ILE A 74 -13.75 -3.97 -4.11
CA ILE A 74 -12.81 -3.16 -4.88
C ILE A 74 -11.40 -3.54 -4.47
N SER A 75 -10.59 -4.01 -5.41
CA SER A 75 -9.25 -4.51 -5.11
C SER A 75 -8.30 -3.38 -4.71
N GLU A 76 -7.38 -3.69 -3.78
CA GLU A 76 -6.35 -2.72 -3.34
C GLU A 76 -5.45 -2.30 -4.52
N GLN A 77 -5.03 -3.25 -5.36
CA GLN A 77 -4.21 -2.97 -6.55
C GLN A 77 -4.92 -2.04 -7.55
N SER A 78 -6.22 -2.23 -7.79
CA SER A 78 -6.98 -1.32 -8.65
C SER A 78 -7.11 0.06 -8.01
N THR A 79 -7.26 0.11 -6.70
CA THR A 79 -7.36 1.38 -5.97
C THR A 79 -6.04 2.15 -6.05
N GLU A 80 -4.91 1.47 -5.88
CA GLU A 80 -3.57 2.06 -6.06
C GLU A 80 -3.40 2.64 -7.47
N ARG A 81 -3.82 1.89 -8.50
CA ARG A 81 -3.77 2.36 -9.88
C ARG A 81 -4.64 3.60 -10.09
N PHE A 82 -5.86 3.59 -9.55
CA PHE A 82 -6.79 4.72 -9.61
C PHE A 82 -6.17 5.97 -9.00
N LEU A 83 -5.62 5.88 -7.79
CA LEU A 83 -4.95 7.01 -7.11
C LEU A 83 -3.81 7.62 -7.94
N LYS A 84 -3.09 6.79 -8.70
CA LYS A 84 -1.98 7.26 -9.53
C LYS A 84 -2.42 7.84 -10.88
N SER A 85 -3.54 7.35 -11.42
CA SER A 85 -3.98 7.67 -12.79
C SER A 85 -4.98 8.82 -12.84
N TYR A 86 -5.73 9.04 -11.75
CA TYR A 86 -6.82 10.03 -11.67
C TYR A 86 -6.73 10.88 -10.39
N PRO A 87 -5.61 11.60 -10.15
CA PRO A 87 -5.43 12.41 -8.95
C PRO A 87 -6.42 13.58 -8.82
N GLU A 88 -7.03 14.01 -9.92
CA GLU A 88 -8.03 15.09 -9.99
C GLU A 88 -9.42 14.70 -9.43
N GLU A 89 -9.69 13.40 -9.31
CA GLU A 89 -11.02 12.89 -8.92
C GLU A 89 -11.28 12.94 -7.41
N TYR A 90 -10.27 13.22 -6.60
CA TYR A 90 -10.39 13.25 -5.14
C TYR A 90 -9.61 14.40 -4.52
N ASP A 91 -10.07 14.86 -3.35
CA ASP A 91 -9.45 15.94 -2.61
C ASP A 91 -8.56 15.38 -1.49
N LEU A 92 -7.24 15.58 -1.59
CA LEU A 92 -6.28 15.13 -0.59
C LEU A 92 -6.54 15.66 0.83
N ARG A 93 -7.26 16.77 0.98
CA ARG A 93 -7.65 17.30 2.31
C ARG A 93 -8.69 16.43 3.01
N ARG A 94 -9.45 15.63 2.25
CA ARG A 94 -10.55 14.78 2.73
C ARG A 94 -10.16 13.32 2.83
N VAL A 95 -9.13 12.91 2.10
CA VAL A 95 -8.59 11.56 2.11
C VAL A 95 -7.97 11.23 3.47
N ASP A 96 -8.14 9.99 3.94
CA ASP A 96 -7.35 9.46 5.05
C ASP A 96 -5.85 9.46 4.67
N ALA A 97 -5.11 10.41 5.23
CA ALA A 97 -3.72 10.64 4.87
C ALA A 97 -2.81 9.44 5.18
N ALA A 98 -3.08 8.68 6.24
CA ALA A 98 -2.25 7.54 6.62
C ALA A 98 -2.46 6.36 5.65
N TRP A 99 -3.72 6.10 5.29
CA TRP A 99 -4.07 5.12 4.28
C TRP A 99 -3.49 5.50 2.91
N PHE A 100 -3.70 6.75 2.45
CA PHE A 100 -3.20 7.21 1.16
C PHE A 100 -1.69 7.09 1.05
N LYS A 101 -0.95 7.55 2.08
CA LYS A 101 0.51 7.45 2.09
C LYS A 101 0.98 6.01 2.00
N GLY A 102 0.32 5.08 2.67
CA GLY A 102 0.69 3.68 2.54
C GLY A 102 0.39 3.11 1.15
N MET A 103 -0.71 3.53 0.52
CA MET A 103 -1.06 3.10 -0.84
C MET A 103 -0.03 3.59 -1.87
N VAL A 104 0.35 4.86 -1.80
CA VAL A 104 1.21 5.50 -2.82
C VAL A 104 2.69 5.29 -2.55
N PHE A 105 3.09 5.14 -1.28
CA PHE A 105 4.47 4.94 -0.88
C PHE A 105 4.64 3.56 -0.24
N PRO A 106 5.11 2.53 -0.97
CA PRO A 106 5.27 1.16 -0.46
C PRO A 106 6.18 1.00 0.76
N SER A 107 6.95 2.03 1.11
CA SER A 107 7.83 2.08 2.29
C SER A 107 7.17 2.74 3.51
N PHE A 108 6.01 3.36 3.36
CA PHE A 108 5.33 4.08 4.44
C PHE A 108 4.73 3.11 5.46
N GLY A 109 4.98 3.36 6.74
CA GLY A 109 4.52 2.49 7.83
C GLY A 109 5.33 1.21 8.02
N LYS A 110 6.37 0.96 7.21
CA LYS A 110 7.39 -0.07 7.50
C LYS A 110 8.26 0.43 8.65
N THR A 111 8.08 -0.15 9.83
CA THR A 111 8.93 0.11 11.00
C THR A 111 10.38 -0.24 10.66
N LEU A 112 11.36 0.40 11.30
CA LEU A 112 12.81 0.16 11.12
C LEU A 112 13.23 -1.33 11.22
N LEU A 113 12.39 -2.21 11.75
CA LEU A 113 12.60 -3.66 11.81
C LEU A 113 12.55 -4.33 10.43
N ASP A 114 11.80 -3.80 9.45
CA ASP A 114 11.77 -4.31 8.06
C ASP A 114 13.07 -4.00 7.31
N ARG A 115 13.83 -2.97 7.73
CA ARG A 115 15.14 -2.65 7.13
C ARG A 115 16.20 -3.71 7.43
N LYS A 116 16.11 -4.43 8.56
CA LYS A 116 17.04 -5.51 8.90
C LYS A 116 16.92 -6.73 7.98
N SER A 117 15.84 -6.84 7.22
CA SER A 117 15.59 -7.95 6.29
C SER A 117 15.99 -7.64 4.84
N ARG A 118 16.45 -6.42 4.54
CA ARG A 118 17.05 -6.13 3.24
C ARG A 118 18.47 -6.71 3.28
N PRO A 119 18.86 -7.66 2.39
CA PRO A 119 20.26 -8.03 2.30
C PRO A 119 21.05 -6.75 2.04
N ALA A 120 22.18 -6.59 2.74
CA ALA A 120 23.13 -5.52 2.45
C ALA A 120 23.31 -5.49 0.93
N ARG A 121 23.15 -4.31 0.32
CA ARG A 121 23.47 -4.13 -1.09
C ARG A 121 24.91 -4.68 -1.22
N PRO A 122 25.18 -5.69 -2.06
CA PRO A 122 26.53 -6.18 -2.21
C PRO A 122 27.38 -4.97 -2.56
N GLU A 123 28.44 -4.75 -1.79
CA GLU A 123 29.41 -3.71 -2.14
C GLU A 123 29.95 -4.12 -3.51
N GLU A 124 29.53 -3.40 -4.56
CA GLU A 124 30.16 -3.53 -5.85
C GLU A 124 31.64 -3.23 -5.60
N PRO A 125 32.56 -4.15 -5.89
CA PRO A 125 33.98 -3.87 -5.73
C PRO A 125 34.26 -2.63 -6.57
N MET A 126 34.75 -1.59 -5.91
CA MET A 126 35.27 -0.40 -6.57
C MET A 126 36.21 -0.87 -7.68
N ASP A 127 35.83 -0.60 -8.92
CA ASP A 127 36.72 -0.74 -10.06
C ASP A 127 37.87 0.24 -9.85
N VAL A 128 38.97 -0.26 -9.30
CA VAL A 128 40.21 0.49 -9.15
C VAL A 128 40.83 0.51 -10.53
N GLY A 129 40.29 1.40 -11.37
CA GLY A 129 40.73 1.61 -12.73
C GLY A 129 42.24 1.81 -12.79
N SER A 130 42.87 0.92 -13.55
CA SER A 130 44.11 1.07 -14.33
C SER A 130 45.25 1.87 -13.70
N GLY A 131 46.29 1.14 -13.28
CA GLY A 131 47.61 1.70 -12.97
C GLY A 131 48.20 2.54 -14.13
N PRO A 132 49.10 3.49 -13.83
CA PRO A 132 49.62 4.41 -14.83
C PRO A 132 50.39 3.67 -15.93
N MET A 133 50.11 4.05 -17.18
CA MET A 133 50.86 3.64 -18.36
C MET A 133 52.35 3.91 -18.16
N GLU A 134 53.16 2.84 -18.19
CA GLU A 134 54.60 2.88 -18.43
C GLU A 134 54.85 3.52 -19.81
N LEU A 135 55.11 4.83 -19.79
CA LEU A 135 55.63 5.55 -20.95
C LEU A 135 57.10 5.15 -21.12
N HIS A 136 57.34 4.28 -22.10
CA HIS A 136 58.67 4.09 -22.66
C HIS A 136 59.17 5.40 -23.27
N LEU A 137 60.41 5.78 -22.95
CA LEU A 137 61.57 5.95 -23.87
C LEU A 137 62.64 6.86 -23.22
N PRO A 138 63.91 6.85 -23.68
CA PRO A 138 64.48 6.14 -24.83
C PRO A 138 65.48 5.03 -24.50
#